data_AF-U9US35-F1
#
_entry.id   AF-U9US35-F1
#
_cell.length_a   1.000
_cell.length_b   1.000
_cell.length_c   1.000
_cell.angle_alpha   90.00
_cell.angle_beta   90.00
_cell.angle_gamma   90.00
#
_symmetry.space_group_name_H-M   'P 1'
#
loop_
_entity.id
_entity.type
_entity.pdbx_description
1 polymer ?
#
loop_
_entity_poly.entity_id
_entity_poly.type
_entity_poly.pdbx_seq_one_letter_code
_entity_poly.pdbx_strand_id
1 'polypeptide(L)' 'ITGKHAGKRAFLPCVTLSPTNATLPFTFKHRQFPIQPAFVMTINKSQGQTLNWVGLYLPTPVFAHGQFYVACSRV' A
#
# COMPACT_ATOMS: atom_id res chain seq x y z
N ILE A 1 6.68 -18.93 10.05
CA ILE A 1 7.21 -18.05 8.98
C ILE A 1 7.51 -18.94 7.77
N THR A 2 6.53 -19.12 6.91
CA THR A 2 6.59 -20.00 5.72
C THR A 2 6.38 -19.16 4.47
N GLY A 3 7.15 -19.42 3.42
CA GLY A 3 7.10 -18.65 2.17
C GLY A 3 8.34 -18.89 1.31
N LYS A 4 8.27 -18.57 0.01
CA LYS A 4 9.31 -18.84 -1.00
C LYS A 4 10.72 -18.31 -0.64
N HIS A 5 10.79 -17.34 0.26
CA HIS A 5 12.03 -16.70 0.73
C HIS A 5 12.23 -16.80 2.26
N ALA A 6 11.53 -17.70 2.94
CA ALA A 6 11.72 -17.90 4.38
C ALA A 6 13.18 -18.23 4.71
N GLY A 7 13.75 -17.58 5.73
CA GLY A 7 15.15 -17.74 6.15
C GLY A 7 16.17 -16.94 5.33
N LYS A 8 15.80 -16.32 4.21
CA LYS A 8 16.69 -15.42 3.46
C LYS A 8 16.69 -14.04 4.12
N ARG A 9 17.88 -13.52 4.42
CA ARG A 9 18.08 -12.16 4.92
C ARG A 9 18.23 -11.20 3.74
N ALA A 10 17.45 -10.12 3.75
CA ALA A 10 17.58 -9.03 2.79
C ALA A 10 17.77 -7.73 3.57
N PHE A 11 18.67 -6.87 3.11
CA PHE A 11 18.81 -5.51 3.63
C PHE A 11 17.81 -4.60 2.92
N LEU A 12 16.96 -3.94 3.68
CA LEU A 12 16.00 -2.97 3.15
C LEU A 12 16.57 -1.57 3.36
N PRO A 13 16.76 -0.76 2.30
CA PRO A 13 17.21 0.61 2.47
C PRO A 13 16.09 1.47 3.08
N CYS A 14 16.42 2.36 4.02
CA CYS A 14 15.52 3.42 4.44
C CYS A 14 15.37 4.43 3.30
N VAL A 15 14.13 4.78 2.95
CA VAL A 15 13.81 5.77 1.92
C VAL A 15 13.38 7.07 2.60
N THR A 16 13.88 8.20 2.11
CA THR A 16 13.46 9.53 2.55
C THR A 16 12.54 10.15 1.50
N LEU A 17 11.29 10.41 1.86
CA LEU A 17 10.29 11.05 1.01
C LEU A 17 10.17 12.52 1.38
N SER A 18 10.25 13.41 0.39
CA SER A 18 10.04 14.86 0.57
C SER A 18 9.02 15.31 -0.49
N PRO A 19 8.04 16.18 -0.14
CA PRO A 19 7.09 16.68 -1.11
C PRO A 19 7.79 17.62 -2.10
N THR A 20 7.60 17.39 -3.41
CA THR A 20 8.30 18.11 -4.48
C THR A 20 7.78 19.54 -4.69
N ASN A 21 6.50 19.79 -4.40
CA ASN A 21 5.80 21.05 -4.71
C ASN A 21 5.08 21.62 -3.49
N ALA A 22 5.78 21.78 -2.36
CA ALA A 22 5.20 22.43 -1.19
C ALA A 22 5.55 23.92 -1.21
N THR A 23 4.57 24.81 -1.42
CA THR A 23 4.63 26.26 -1.13
C THR A 23 4.64 26.50 0.39
N LEU A 24 5.46 25.73 1.11
CA LEU A 24 5.63 25.84 2.55
C LEU A 24 7.02 26.46 2.80
N PRO A 25 7.17 27.29 3.86
CA PRO A 25 8.46 27.89 4.20
C PRO A 25 9.49 26.87 4.72
N PHE A 26 9.16 25.57 4.72
CA PHE A 26 10.02 24.49 5.19
C PHE A 26 9.67 23.19 4.46
N THR A 27 10.64 22.27 4.40
CA THR A 27 10.50 20.98 3.72
C THR A 27 10.28 19.86 4.72
N PHE A 28 9.17 19.14 4.59
CA PHE A 28 8.94 17.91 5.34
C PHE A 28 9.72 16.75 4.73
N LYS A 29 10.44 15.98 5.57
CA LYS A 29 11.13 14.76 5.14
C LYS A 29 10.63 13.59 5.99
N HIS A 30 10.13 12.54 5.34
CA HIS A 30 9.70 11.32 6.00
C HIS A 30 10.67 10.18 5.67
N ARG A 31 11.38 9.65 6.67
CA ARG A 31 12.34 8.55 6.50
C ARG A 31 11.76 7.25 7.06
N GLN A 32 11.50 6.29 6.19
CA GLN A 32 10.87 5.01 6.57
C GLN A 32 11.47 3.84 5.78
N PHE A 33 11.37 2.64 6.35
CA PHE A 33 11.56 1.43 5.56
C PHE A 33 10.35 1.22 4.63
N PRO A 34 10.56 0.79 3.37
CA PRO A 34 9.48 0.55 2.42
C PRO A 34 8.78 -0.79 2.70
N ILE A 35 8.25 -0.96 3.91
CA ILE A 35 7.53 -2.16 4.35
C ILE A 35 6.20 -1.79 4.95
N GLN A 36 5.19 -2.60 4.67
CA GLN A 36 3.89 -2.53 5.31
C GLN A 36 3.37 -3.97 5.50
N PRO A 37 2.79 -4.31 6.66
CA PRO A 37 2.09 -5.58 6.82
C PRO A 37 0.92 -5.64 5.82
N ALA A 38 0.86 -6.71 5.02
CA ALA A 38 -0.03 -6.79 3.86
C ALA A 38 -0.90 -8.07 3.86
N PHE A 39 -1.44 -8.46 5.01
CA PHE A 39 -2.48 -9.51 5.04
C PHE A 39 -3.84 -8.96 4.64
N VAL A 40 -4.15 -7.71 5.02
CA VAL A 40 -5.35 -6.98 4.64
C VAL A 40 -4.95 -5.57 4.25
N MET A 41 -5.56 -5.04 3.20
CA MET A 41 -5.32 -3.66 2.74
C MET A 41 -6.63 -2.98 2.37
N THR A 42 -6.65 -1.65 2.50
CA THR A 42 -7.81 -0.86 2.10
C THR A 42 -7.89 -0.74 0.58
N ILE A 43 -9.10 -0.57 0.05
CA ILE A 43 -9.35 -0.43 -1.40
C ILE A 43 -8.49 0.69 -2.00
N ASN A 44 -8.44 1.86 -1.36
CA ASN A 44 -7.65 2.98 -1.85
C ASN A 44 -6.14 2.67 -1.87
N LYS A 45 -5.63 1.85 -0.94
CA LYS A 45 -4.22 1.44 -0.92
C LYS A 45 -3.90 0.39 -1.99
N SER A 46 -4.88 -0.41 -2.40
CA SER A 46 -4.73 -1.37 -3.50
C SER A 46 -4.72 -0.70 -4.88
N GLN A 47 -5.12 0.56 -4.98
CA GLN A 47 -5.18 1.25 -6.27
C GLN A 47 -3.82 1.27 -6.98
N GLY A 48 -3.79 0.80 -8.23
CA GLY A 48 -2.56 0.65 -9.03
C GLY A 48 -1.80 -0.65 -8.83
N GLN A 49 -2.28 -1.56 -7.96
CA GLN A 49 -1.67 -2.88 -7.76
C GLN A 49 -2.47 -3.98 -8.48
N THR A 50 -1.77 -5.06 -8.84
CA THR A 50 -2.34 -6.31 -9.37
C THR A 50 -1.96 -7.43 -8.41
N LEU A 51 -2.93 -8.24 -7.98
CA LEU A 51 -2.80 -9.27 -6.96
C LEU A 51 -3.40 -10.57 -7.48
N ASN A 52 -2.70 -11.69 -7.30
CA ASN A 52 -3.18 -12.98 -7.82
C ASN A 52 -4.50 -13.46 -7.20
N TRP A 53 -4.74 -13.11 -5.93
CA TRP A 53 -5.93 -13.50 -5.17
C TRP A 53 -6.35 -12.35 -4.26
N VAL A 54 -7.63 -11.98 -4.30
CA VAL A 54 -8.19 -10.89 -3.51
C VAL A 54 -9.49 -11.34 -2.85
N GLY A 55 -9.59 -11.18 -1.53
CA GLY A 55 -10.84 -11.30 -0.77
C GLY A 55 -11.36 -9.91 -0.42
N LEU A 56 -12.64 -9.64 -0.72
CA LEU A 56 -13.26 -8.35 -0.42
C LEU A 56 -14.19 -8.48 0.79
N TYR A 57 -13.90 -7.73 1.86
CA TYR A 57 -14.74 -7.66 3.06
C TYR A 57 -15.37 -6.27 3.16
N LEU A 58 -16.70 -6.20 2.99
CA LEU A 58 -17.48 -4.97 3.00
C LEU A 58 -18.59 -5.07 4.06
N PRO A 59 -18.28 -4.77 5.34
CA PRO A 59 -19.29 -4.78 6.40
C PRO A 59 -20.32 -3.64 6.25
N THR A 60 -19.96 -2.59 5.52
CA THR A 60 -20.81 -1.43 5.20
C THR A 60 -20.73 -1.16 3.70
N PRO A 61 -21.76 -0.54 3.09
CA PRO A 61 -21.73 -0.18 1.68
C PRO A 61 -20.58 0.77 1.36
N VAL A 62 -20.09 0.69 0.13
CA VAL A 62 -18.92 1.43 -0.33
C VAL A 62 -19.27 2.92 -0.44
N PHE A 63 -18.50 3.78 0.23
CA PHE A 63 -18.87 5.18 0.41
C PHE A 63 -18.54 6.07 -0.80
N ALA A 64 -17.47 5.76 -1.55
CA ALA A 64 -17.04 6.59 -2.67
C ALA A 64 -17.25 5.92 -4.04
N HIS A 65 -17.52 6.76 -5.05
CA HIS A 65 -17.67 6.31 -6.43
C HIS A 65 -16.42 5.56 -6.92
N GLY A 66 -16.63 4.44 -7.59
CA GLY A 66 -15.56 3.65 -8.21
C GLY A 66 -14.75 2.77 -7.25
N GLN A 67 -14.95 2.82 -5.93
CA GLN A 67 -14.20 1.98 -4.99
C GLN A 67 -14.49 0.48 -5.14
N PHE A 68 -15.75 0.11 -5.40
CA PHE A 68 -16.09 -1.29 -5.67
C PHE A 68 -15.39 -1.79 -6.94
N TYR A 69 -15.45 -1.01 -8.01
CA TYR A 69 -14.74 -1.29 -9.25
C TYR A 69 -13.23 -1.41 -9.03
N VAL A 70 -12.64 -0.46 -8.32
CA VAL A 70 -11.22 -0.47 -7.96
C VAL A 70 -10.84 -1.73 -7.19
N ALA A 71 -11.71 -2.28 -6.34
CA ALA A 71 -11.45 -3.51 -5.60
C ALA A 71 -11.53 -4.75 -6.50
N CYS A 72 -12.56 -4.85 -7.33
CA CYS A 72 -12.73 -5.96 -8.28
C CYS A 72 -11.63 -5.98 -9.36
N SER A 73 -11.09 -4.83 -9.73
CA SER A 73 -10.04 -4.71 -10.74
C SER A 73 -8.63 -5.05 -10.23
N ARG A 74 -8.47 -5.58 -9.00
CA ARG A 74 -7.15 -5.92 -8.42
C ARG A 74 -6.71 -7.35 -8.67
N VAL A 75 -7.49 -8.12 -9.41
CA VAL A 75 -7.12 -9.46 -9.89
C VAL A 75 -6.47 -9.36 -11.26
#